data_AF-A0A2N5GY79-F1
#
_entry.id   AF-A0A2N5GY79-F1
#
_cell.length_a   1.000
_cell.length_b   1.000
_cell.length_c   1.000
_cell.angle_alpha   90.00
_cell.angle_beta   90.00
_cell.angle_gamma   90.00
#
_symmetry.space_group_name_H-M   'P 1'
#
loop_
_entity.id
_entity.type
_entity.pdbx_description
1 polymer ?
#
loop_
_entity_poly.entity_id
_entity_poly.type
_entity_poly.pdbx_seq_one_letter_code
_entity_poly.pdbx_strand_id
1 'polypeptide(L)' 'MYPTYTMPHDLKQETLSRVQPWVQYGLYEAQKTSFPHAMTEVAAIAYLMGKGYDPRLARQMVESWEVDEMFYPR' A
#
# COMPACT_ATOMS: atom_id res chain seq x y z
N MET A 1 15.90 24.73 18.75
CA MET A 1 14.72 23.94 18.33
C MET A 1 15.02 22.50 18.68
N TYR A 2 14.38 21.94 19.71
CA TYR A 2 14.64 20.55 20.11
C TYR A 2 13.88 19.60 19.18
N PRO A 3 14.43 18.42 18.83
CA PRO A 3 13.71 17.44 18.03
C PRO A 3 12.51 16.96 18.84
N THR A 4 11.31 17.10 18.27
CA THR A 4 10.10 16.49 18.81
C THR A 4 10.25 14.98 18.68
N TYR A 5 10.49 14.29 19.78
CA TYR A 5 10.40 12.83 19.85
C TYR A 5 8.94 12.46 19.57
N THR A 6 8.66 11.92 18.38
CA THR A 6 7.34 11.34 18.07
C THR A 6 7.12 10.20 19.04
N MET A 7 6.11 10.31 19.90
CA MET A 7 5.82 9.27 20.88
C MET A 7 5.47 7.97 20.13
N PRO A 8 5.94 6.79 20.59
CA PRO A 8 5.69 5.52 19.89
C PRO A 8 4.20 5.22 19.61
N HIS A 9 3.31 5.77 20.43
CA HIS A 9 1.86 5.69 20.24
C HIS A 9 1.39 6.42 18.96
N ASP A 10 1.95 7.59 18.68
CA ASP A 10 1.59 8.40 17.52
C ASP A 10 2.08 7.75 16.22
N LEU A 11 3.29 7.16 16.25
CA LEU A 11 3.83 6.42 15.11
C LEU A 11 2.96 5.21 14.76
N LYS A 12 2.48 4.46 15.77
CA LYS A 12 1.58 3.32 15.55
C LYS A 12 0.28 3.77 14.90
N GLN A 13 -0.37 4.79 15.45
CA GLN A 13 -1.67 5.25 14.95
C GLN A 13 -1.54 5.86 13.55
N GLU A 14 -0.52 6.69 13.32
CA GLU A 14 -0.23 7.24 12.00
C GLU A 14 0.00 6.11 10.99
N THR A 15 0.87 5.14 11.31
CA THR A 15 1.16 4.01 10.42
C THR A 15 -0.10 3.23 10.08
N LEU A 16 -0.88 2.82 11.08
CA LEU A 16 -2.10 2.05 10.86
C LEU A 16 -3.14 2.83 10.06
N SER A 17 -3.32 4.13 10.33
CA SER A 17 -4.26 4.96 9.58
C SER A 17 -3.85 5.16 8.12
N ARG A 18 -2.55 5.26 7.83
CA ARG A 18 -2.05 5.40 6.45
C ARG A 18 -2.20 4.12 5.63
N VAL A 19 -2.07 2.95 6.25
CA VAL A 19 -2.13 1.65 5.53
C VAL A 19 -3.52 1.04 5.47
N GLN A 20 -4.42 1.40 6.39
CA GLN A 20 -5.76 0.80 6.49
C GLN A 20 -6.58 0.84 5.19
N PRO A 21 -6.62 1.93 4.41
CA PRO A 21 -7.33 1.95 3.13
C PRO A 21 -6.83 0.90 2.15
N TRP A 22 -5.52 0.61 2.16
CA TRP A 22 -4.90 -0.37 1.27
C TRP A 22 -5.15 -1.79 1.72
N VAL A 23 -5.17 -2.05 3.03
CA VAL A 23 -5.58 -3.34 3.57
C VAL A 23 -7.03 -3.65 3.16
N GLN A 24 -7.93 -2.67 3.25
CA GLN A 24 -9.32 -2.83 2.80
C GLN A 24 -9.42 -3.07 1.30
N TYR A 25 -8.63 -2.33 0.50
CA TYR A 25 -8.52 -2.55 -0.94
C TYR A 25 -8.03 -3.97 -1.27
N GLY A 26 -6.95 -4.43 -0.66
CA GLY A 26 -6.42 -5.78 -0.90
C GLY A 26 -7.39 -6.89 -0.49
N LEU A 27 -8.17 -6.71 0.59
CA LEU A 27 -9.22 -7.68 0.96
C LEU A 27 -10.37 -7.73 -0.06
N TYR A 28 -10.63 -6.63 -0.75
CA TYR A 28 -11.60 -6.58 -1.85
C TYR A 28 -11.03 -7.22 -3.11
N GLU A 29 -9.79 -6.89 -3.49
CA GLU A 29 -9.13 -7.49 -4.66
C GLU A 29 -8.89 -8.98 -4.50
N ALA A 30 -8.56 -9.46 -3.29
CA ALA A 30 -8.39 -10.89 -3.02
C ALA A 30 -9.67 -11.72 -3.29
N GLN A 31 -10.85 -11.10 -3.28
CA GLN A 31 -12.11 -11.77 -3.65
C GLN A 31 -12.27 -11.94 -5.16
N LYS A 32 -11.56 -11.15 -5.97
CA LYS A 32 -11.61 -11.17 -7.43
C LYS A 32 -10.41 -11.88 -8.06
N THR A 33 -9.24 -11.78 -7.44
CA THR A 33 -7.98 -12.30 -7.95
C THR A 33 -7.49 -13.44 -7.05
N SER A 34 -6.53 -13.18 -6.16
CA SER A 34 -6.02 -14.12 -5.17
C SER A 34 -5.34 -13.36 -4.02
N PHE A 35 -5.19 -14.01 -2.85
CA PHE A 35 -4.44 -13.42 -1.74
C PHE A 35 -3.00 -13.05 -2.10
N PRO A 36 -2.20 -13.88 -2.81
CA PRO A 36 -0.85 -13.49 -3.22
C PRO A 36 -0.81 -12.24 -4.10
N HIS A 37 -1.74 -12.14 -5.06
CA HIS A 37 -1.86 -10.97 -5.93
C HIS A 37 -2.17 -9.71 -5.11
N ALA A 38 -3.27 -9.73 -4.36
CA ALA A 38 -3.72 -8.57 -3.60
C ALA A 38 -2.70 -8.13 -2.52
N MET A 39 -2.02 -9.08 -1.89
CA MET A 39 -0.95 -8.75 -0.93
C MET A 39 0.28 -8.13 -1.62
N THR A 40 0.56 -8.51 -2.87
CA THR A 40 1.62 -7.91 -3.68
C THR A 40 1.26 -6.46 -4.02
N GLU A 41 0.01 -6.19 -4.44
CA GLU A 41 -0.46 -4.83 -4.68
C GLU A 41 -0.33 -3.95 -3.43
N VAL A 42 -0.85 -4.42 -2.28
CA VAL A 42 -0.80 -3.66 -1.02
C VAL A 42 0.65 -3.34 -0.62
N ALA A 43 1.55 -4.32 -0.75
CA ALA A 43 2.97 -4.12 -0.44
C ALA A 43 3.63 -3.09 -1.39
N ALA A 44 3.33 -3.16 -2.69
CA ALA A 44 3.87 -2.25 -3.68
C ALA A 44 3.37 -0.81 -3.48
N ILE A 45 2.07 -0.62 -3.21
CA ILE A 45 1.48 0.69 -2.92
C ILE A 45 2.13 1.30 -1.68
N ALA A 46 2.23 0.53 -0.58
CA ALA A 46 2.84 0.99 0.66
C ALA A 46 4.32 1.36 0.47
N TYR A 47 5.06 0.60 -0.34
CA TYR A 47 6.45 0.91 -0.68
C TYR A 47 6.58 2.23 -1.44
N LEU A 48 5.74 2.47 -2.46
CA LEU A 48 5.73 3.72 -3.21
C LEU A 48 5.34 4.92 -2.34
N MET A 49 4.36 4.77 -1.44
CA MET A 49 4.07 5.82 -0.45
C MET A 49 5.27 6.13 0.44
N GLY A 50 6.00 5.11 0.90
CA GLY A 50 7.24 5.29 1.66
C GLY A 50 8.36 5.98 0.86
N LYS A 51 8.33 5.90 -0.47
CA LYS A 51 9.20 6.62 -1.39
C LYS A 51 8.76 8.08 -1.63
N GLY A 52 7.61 8.50 -1.12
CA GLY A 52 7.07 9.85 -1.24
C GLY A 52 6.04 10.05 -2.36
N TYR A 53 5.58 8.97 -3.02
CA TYR A 53 4.50 9.08 -4.00
C TYR A 53 3.15 9.35 -3.31
N ASP A 54 2.31 10.14 -3.97
CA ASP A 54 0.92 10.34 -3.54
C ASP A 54 0.18 8.99 -3.48
N PRO A 55 -0.64 8.72 -2.44
CA PRO A 55 -1.48 7.53 -2.32
C PRO A 55 -2.20 7.08 -3.61
N ARG A 56 -2.87 8.01 -4.31
CA ARG A 56 -3.65 7.68 -5.51
C ARG A 56 -2.73 7.36 -6.68
N LEU A 57 -1.64 8.12 -6.82
CA LEU A 57 -0.64 7.87 -7.85
C LEU A 57 0.06 6.52 -7.63
N ALA A 58 0.40 6.18 -6.40
CA ALA A 58 1.01 4.89 -6.04
C ALA A 58 0.13 3.71 -6.45
N ARG A 59 -1.18 3.78 -6.17
CA ARG A 59 -2.16 2.80 -6.64
C ARG A 59 -2.19 2.68 -8.16
N GLN A 60 -2.37 3.81 -8.86
CA GLN A 60 -2.44 3.82 -10.32
C GLN A 60 -1.18 3.26 -10.99
N MET A 61 -0.01 3.51 -10.39
CA MET A 61 1.25 2.92 -10.85
C MET A 61 1.23 1.39 -10.72
N VAL A 62 0.80 0.87 -9.58
CA VAL A 62 0.73 -0.58 -9.35
C VAL A 62 -0.27 -1.26 -10.29
N GLU A 63 -1.48 -0.71 -10.41
CA GLU A 63 -2.51 -1.19 -11.35
C GLU A 63 -1.99 -1.18 -12.80
N SER A 64 -1.14 -0.22 -13.18
CA SER A 64 -0.57 -0.14 -14.52
C SER A 64 0.47 -1.23 -14.86
N TRP A 65 0.94 -1.99 -13.87
CA TRP A 65 1.90 -3.07 -14.09
C TRP A 65 1.24 -4.41 -14.40
N GLU A 66 -0.07 -4.48 -14.25
CA GLU A 66 -0.85 -5.68 -14.47
C GLU A 66 -1.33 -5.79 -15.92
N VAL A 67 -1.43 -7.02 -16.41
CA VAL A 67 -2.24 -7.34 -17.60
C VAL A 67 -3.15 -8.49 -17.22
N ASP A 68 -4.44 -8.34 -17.50
CA ASP A 68 -5.48 -9.31 -17.12
C ASP A 68 -5.45 -9.68 -15.62
N GLU A 69 -5.31 -8.67 -14.74
CA GLU A 69 -5.27 -8.83 -13.26
C GLU A 69 -4.11 -9.72 -12.78
N MET A 70 -3.02 -9.75 -13.53
CA MET A 70 -1.83 -10.54 -13.19
C MET A 70 -0.54 -9.72 -13.31
N PHE A 71 0.34 -9.87 -12.32
CA PHE A 71 1.74 -9.47 -12.44
C PHE A 71 2.52 -10.56 -13.19
N TYR A 72 3.12 -10.20 -14.32
CA TYR A 72 4.00 -11.13 -15.02
C TYR A 72 5.35 -11.23 -14.29
N PRO A 73 5.88 -12.44 -14.08
CA PRO A 73 7.27 -12.57 -13.68
C PRO A 73 8.16 -11.96 -14.76
N ARG A 74 9.17 -11.20 -14.33
CA ARG A 74 10.23 -10.70 -15.21
C ARG A 74 11.06 -11.84 -15.79
#